data_AF-A0A0P9FZ81-F1
#
_entry.id   AF-A0A0P9FZ81-F1
#
_cell.length_a   1.000
_cell.length_b   1.000
_cell.length_c   1.000
_cell.angle_alpha   90.00
_cell.angle_beta   90.00
_cell.angle_gamma   90.00
#
_symmetry.space_group_name_H-M   'P 1'
#
loop_
_entity.id
_entity.type
_entity.pdbx_description
1 polymer ?
#
loop_
_entity_poly.entity_id
_entity_poly.type
_entity_poly.pdbx_seq_one_letter_code
_entity_poly.pdbx_strand_id
1 'polypeptide(L)'
;MVTGFIQNGYFLLLTFATGLFYFCFYLVALSFSLSLSFTVIGIPLVTHVLRTTATFIQFERTQTKIYTDVTIAPYDKKATTEGSVWTQAKSELKDRRNWVAVYWLMQKLVIGLISLVSAAALYVAPFMLLLTPLLYRYIDMNVIIMRVDTLAKSLIVMAVGAAFALISFKLADRLVKSIGGYTRIMIRQLR
;
A
#
# COMPACT_ATOMS: atom_id res chain seq x y z
N MET A 1 7.72 12.08 -19.02
CA MET A 1 6.53 12.47 -18.20
C MET A 1 5.51 11.33 -18.09
N VAL A 2 5.07 10.71 -19.18
CA VAL A 2 4.03 9.64 -19.17
C VAL A 2 4.46 8.39 -18.39
N THR A 3 5.73 7.98 -18.47
CA THR A 3 6.25 6.77 -17.80
C THR A 3 6.11 6.83 -16.28
N GLY A 4 6.29 8.01 -15.67
CA GLY A 4 6.13 8.20 -14.23
C GLY A 4 4.68 8.11 -13.76
N PHE A 5 3.71 8.51 -14.58
CA PHE A 5 2.29 8.41 -14.22
C PHE A 5 1.84 6.95 -14.09
N ILE A 6 2.21 6.11 -15.08
CA ILE A 6 1.85 4.69 -15.09
C ILE A 6 2.54 3.97 -13.94
N GLN A 7 3.82 4.28 -13.69
CA GLN A 7 4.56 3.74 -12.55
C GLN A 7 3.93 4.11 -11.20
N ASN A 8 3.47 5.35 -11.05
CA ASN A 8 2.77 5.80 -9.84
C ASN A 8 1.45 5.04 -9.63
N GLY A 9 0.66 4.85 -10.69
CA GLY A 9 -0.58 4.06 -10.63
C GLY A 9 -0.30 2.61 -10.21
N TYR A 10 0.69 1.98 -10.84
CA TYR A 10 1.09 0.62 -10.48
C TYR A 10 1.57 0.51 -9.03
N PHE A 11 2.38 1.47 -8.56
CA PHE A 11 2.83 1.51 -7.18
C PHE A 11 1.67 1.64 -6.17
N LEU A 12 0.68 2.49 -6.45
CA LEU A 12 -0.50 2.67 -5.59
C LEU A 12 -1.33 1.39 -5.49
N LEU A 13 -1.52 0.68 -6.62
CA LEU A 13 -2.22 -0.62 -6.65
C LEU A 13 -1.43 -1.71 -5.93
N LEU A 14 -0.12 -1.77 -6.16
CA LEU A 14 0.74 -2.76 -5.52
C LEU A 14 0.84 -2.51 -4.01
N THR A 15 0.82 -1.25 -3.57
CA THR A 15 0.73 -0.88 -2.14
C THR A 15 -0.55 -1.43 -1.50
N PHE A 16 -1.68 -1.35 -2.20
CA PHE A 16 -2.93 -1.97 -1.75
C PHE A 16 -2.83 -3.49 -1.69
N ALA A 17 -2.41 -4.13 -2.78
CA ALA A 17 -2.32 -5.59 -2.86
C ALA A 17 -1.40 -6.18 -1.78
N THR A 18 -0.25 -5.56 -1.55
CA THR A 18 0.70 -5.95 -0.49
C THR A 18 0.16 -5.68 0.90
N GLY A 19 -0.50 -4.54 1.14
CA GLY A 19 -1.15 -4.23 2.42
C GLY A 19 -2.24 -5.25 2.77
N LEU A 20 -3.06 -5.62 1.78
CA LEU A 20 -4.08 -6.66 1.91
C LEU A 20 -3.45 -8.03 2.21
N PHE A 21 -2.42 -8.41 1.43
CA PHE A 21 -1.72 -9.67 1.63
C PHE A 21 -1.14 -9.79 3.04
N TYR A 22 -0.42 -8.77 3.53
CA TYR A 22 0.15 -8.81 4.89
C TYR A 22 -0.94 -8.89 5.95
N PHE A 23 -1.99 -8.11 5.82
CA PHE A 23 -3.10 -8.14 6.78
C PHE A 23 -3.73 -9.53 6.85
N CYS A 24 -4.10 -10.11 5.70
CA CYS A 24 -4.67 -11.45 5.64
C CYS A 24 -3.70 -12.51 6.17
N PHE A 25 -2.43 -12.45 5.75
CA PHE A 25 -1.41 -13.39 6.19
C PHE A 25 -1.23 -13.35 7.71
N TYR A 26 -1.02 -12.18 8.31
CA TYR A 26 -0.83 -12.06 9.76
C TYR A 26 -2.08 -12.38 10.55
N LEU A 27 -3.26 -11.98 10.06
CA LEU A 27 -4.52 -12.30 10.72
C LEU A 27 -4.73 -13.81 10.78
N VAL A 28 -4.61 -14.51 9.64
CA VAL A 28 -4.76 -15.97 9.59
C VAL A 28 -3.65 -16.66 10.38
N ALA A 29 -2.40 -16.28 10.16
CA ALA A 29 -1.27 -16.96 10.77
C ALA A 29 -1.23 -16.78 12.29
N LEU A 30 -1.52 -15.59 12.81
CA LEU A 30 -1.58 -15.35 14.25
C LEU A 30 -2.80 -16.01 14.89
N SER A 31 -3.98 -15.92 14.28
CA SER A 31 -5.19 -16.60 14.79
C SER A 31 -5.01 -18.11 14.82
N PHE A 32 -4.43 -18.69 13.76
CA PHE A 32 -4.14 -20.12 13.69
C PHE A 32 -3.06 -20.52 14.71
N SER A 33 -1.96 -19.76 14.80
CA SER A 33 -0.91 -20.01 15.80
C SER A 33 -1.45 -19.94 17.23
N LEU A 34 -2.28 -18.94 17.53
CA LEU A 34 -2.88 -18.76 18.85
C LEU A 34 -3.84 -19.91 19.18
N SER A 35 -4.61 -20.38 18.21
CA SER A 35 -5.48 -21.55 18.36
C SER A 35 -4.66 -22.82 18.62
N LEU A 36 -3.51 -22.97 17.96
CA LEU A 36 -2.57 -24.07 18.18
C LEU A 36 -1.68 -23.87 19.42
N SER A 37 -1.69 -22.72 20.10
CA SER A 37 -0.86 -22.49 21.30
C SER A 37 -1.20 -23.41 22.46
N PHE A 38 -2.41 -23.96 22.50
CA PHE A 38 -2.77 -25.03 23.43
C PHE A 38 -1.99 -26.33 23.18
N THR A 39 -1.47 -26.50 21.95
CA THR A 39 -0.57 -27.58 21.57
C THR A 39 0.89 -27.13 21.66
N VAL A 40 1.80 -28.07 21.85
CA VAL A 40 3.26 -27.81 21.85
C VAL A 40 3.73 -27.16 20.52
N ILE A 41 2.96 -27.30 19.44
CA ILE A 41 3.28 -26.84 18.09
C ILE A 41 2.99 -25.34 17.88
N GLY A 42 2.10 -24.72 18.65
CA GLY A 42 1.70 -23.33 18.42
C GLY A 42 2.82 -22.32 18.64
N ILE A 43 3.66 -22.51 19.66
CA ILE A 43 4.78 -21.60 19.98
C ILE A 43 5.84 -21.56 18.85
N PRO A 44 6.33 -22.70 18.32
CA PRO A 44 7.16 -22.72 17.11
C PRO A 44 6.49 -22.07 15.89
N LEU A 45 5.16 -22.17 15.77
CA LEU A 45 4.44 -21.58 14.65
C LEU A 45 4.49 -20.05 14.68
N VAL A 46 4.21 -19.43 15.83
CA VAL A 46 4.26 -17.97 15.99
C VAL A 46 5.66 -17.44 15.62
N THR A 47 6.72 -18.12 16.02
CA THR A 47 8.09 -17.65 15.78
C THR A 47 8.47 -17.73 14.31
N HIS A 48 8.02 -18.76 13.59
CA HIS A 48 8.12 -18.79 12.13
C HIS A 48 7.41 -17.60 11.49
N VAL A 49 6.20 -17.25 11.96
CA VAL A 49 5.47 -16.07 11.47
C VAL A 49 6.26 -14.79 11.74
N LEU A 50 6.79 -14.60 12.96
CA LEU A 50 7.60 -13.43 13.30
C LEU A 50 8.86 -13.31 12.42
N ARG A 51 9.49 -14.42 12.04
CA ARG A 51 10.65 -14.42 11.13
C ARG A 51 10.31 -13.94 9.72
N THR A 52 9.11 -14.23 9.21
CA THR A 52 8.68 -13.76 7.88
C THR A 52 8.58 -12.24 7.79
N THR A 53 8.33 -11.57 8.91
CA THR A 53 8.25 -10.10 9.05
C THR A 53 9.50 -9.39 8.54
N ALA A 54 10.69 -9.92 8.82
CA ALA A 54 11.94 -9.34 8.32
C ALA A 54 12.01 -9.37 6.79
N THR A 55 11.54 -10.47 6.18
CA THR A 55 11.48 -10.62 4.73
C THR A 55 10.50 -9.64 4.11
N PHE A 56 9.31 -9.48 4.71
CA PHE A 56 8.31 -8.53 4.21
C PHE A 56 8.79 -7.08 4.32
N ILE A 57 9.47 -6.70 5.41
CA ILE A 57 10.07 -5.35 5.53
C ILE A 57 11.12 -5.11 4.44
N GLN A 58 11.91 -6.13 4.08
CA GLN A 58 12.88 -6.01 2.98
C GLN A 58 12.22 -5.93 1.60
N PHE A 59 11.11 -6.65 1.40
CA PHE A 59 10.30 -6.55 0.18
C PHE A 59 9.74 -5.13 0.04
N GLU A 60 9.17 -4.58 1.11
CA GLU A 60 8.68 -3.20 1.17
C GLU A 60 9.75 -2.18 0.82
N ARG A 61 10.95 -2.35 1.40
CA ARG A 61 12.09 -1.50 1.09
C ARG A 61 12.46 -1.56 -0.39
N THR A 62 12.50 -2.77 -0.96
CA THR A 62 12.85 -2.98 -2.37
C THR A 62 11.81 -2.33 -3.28
N GLN A 63 10.53 -2.52 -2.99
CA GLN A 63 9.44 -1.88 -3.71
C GLN A 63 9.55 -0.35 -3.63
N THR A 64 9.67 0.23 -2.44
CA THR A 64 9.82 1.70 -2.29
C THR A 64 11.07 2.23 -2.99
N LYS A 65 12.18 1.49 -2.98
CA LYS A 65 13.40 1.88 -3.70
C LYS A 65 13.18 1.90 -5.21
N ILE A 66 12.55 0.86 -5.77
CA ILE A 66 12.32 0.75 -7.23
C ILE A 66 11.37 1.84 -7.73
N TYR A 67 10.31 2.15 -6.97
CA TYR A 67 9.22 3.01 -7.46
C TYR A 67 9.25 4.45 -6.96
N THR A 68 9.93 4.74 -5.85
CA THR A 68 9.97 6.08 -5.23
C THR A 68 11.40 6.66 -5.20
N ASP A 69 12.42 5.87 -5.58
CA ASP A 69 13.85 6.20 -5.49
C ASP A 69 14.31 6.64 -4.08
N VAL A 70 13.49 6.35 -3.07
CA VAL A 70 13.78 6.66 -1.68
C VAL A 70 14.71 5.57 -1.16
N THR A 71 15.99 5.91 -1.00
CA THR A 71 16.95 5.02 -0.35
C THR A 71 16.64 4.95 1.14
N ILE A 72 16.33 3.74 1.63
CA ILE A 72 16.11 3.46 3.05
C ILE A 72 17.26 2.59 3.55
N ALA A 73 17.69 2.77 4.80
CA ALA A 73 18.73 1.97 5.43
C ALA A 73 18.36 0.47 5.47
N PRO A 74 19.34 -0.45 5.46
CA PRO A 74 19.09 -1.88 5.63
C PRO A 74 18.39 -2.17 6.95
N TYR A 75 17.42 -3.08 6.90
CA TYR A 75 16.82 -3.65 8.10
C TYR A 75 17.72 -4.78 8.60
N ASP A 76 18.41 -4.53 9.72
CA ASP A 76 19.27 -5.53 10.33
C ASP A 76 18.43 -6.67 10.90
N LYS A 77 18.53 -7.83 10.23
CA LYS A 77 18.03 -9.09 10.73
C LYS A 77 18.88 -9.46 11.94
N LYS A 78 18.26 -9.61 13.11
CA LYS A 78 18.99 -10.08 14.30
C LYS A 78 19.57 -11.46 14.00
N ALA A 79 20.84 -11.65 14.36
CA ALA A 79 21.51 -12.94 14.24
C ALA A 79 20.76 -13.97 15.08
N THR A 80 20.53 -15.14 14.49
CA THR A 80 19.98 -16.33 15.16
C THR A 80 20.84 -16.63 16.38
N THR A 81 20.30 -16.53 17.59
CA THR A 81 21.05 -16.91 18.80
C THR A 81 21.28 -18.42 18.78
N GLU A 82 22.54 -18.87 18.87
CA GLU A 82 22.87 -20.29 18.97
C GLU A 82 22.26 -20.87 20.26
N GLY A 83 21.26 -21.76 20.12
CA GLY A 83 20.54 -22.35 21.23
C GLY A 83 19.39 -23.25 20.79
N SER A 84 18.77 -23.95 21.75
CA SER A 84 17.58 -24.79 21.50
C SER A 84 16.45 -23.97 20.87
N VAL A 85 15.72 -24.57 19.92
CA VAL A 85 14.57 -23.98 19.21
C VAL A 85 13.58 -23.34 20.17
N TRP A 86 13.40 -23.94 21.35
CA TRP A 86 12.53 -23.44 22.40
C TRP A 86 13.02 -22.14 23.06
N THR A 87 14.32 -22.07 23.38
CA THR A 87 14.94 -20.88 23.98
C THR A 87 14.90 -19.71 23.01
N GLN A 88 15.12 -19.99 21.72
CA GLN A 88 15.01 -18.99 20.67
C GLN A 88 13.56 -18.54 20.43
N ALA A 89 12.61 -19.48 20.45
CA ALA A 89 11.19 -19.16 20.32
C ALA A 89 10.73 -18.20 21.42
N LYS A 90 11.13 -18.47 22.67
CA LYS A 90 10.81 -17.62 23.82
C LYS A 90 11.44 -16.24 23.74
N SER A 91 12.67 -16.12 23.23
CA SER A 91 13.33 -14.82 23.07
C SER A 91 12.70 -13.99 21.96
N GLU A 92 12.36 -14.59 20.81
CA GLU A 92 11.70 -13.92 19.69
C GLU A 92 10.27 -13.46 20.03
N LEU A 93 9.54 -14.25 20.83
CA LEU A 93 8.20 -13.89 21.32
C LEU A 93 8.21 -12.74 22.32
N LYS A 94 9.24 -12.66 23.18
CA LYS A 94 9.36 -11.60 24.18
C LYS A 94 9.89 -10.29 23.58
N ASP A 95 10.41 -10.33 22.35
CA ASP A 95 10.93 -9.14 21.69
C ASP A 95 9.80 -8.23 21.21
N ARG A 96 9.66 -7.07 21.88
CA ARG A 96 8.69 -6.03 21.51
C ARG A 96 8.86 -5.56 20.06
N ARG A 97 10.08 -5.58 19.53
CA ARG A 97 10.37 -5.14 18.15
C ARG A 97 9.61 -5.96 17.10
N ASN A 98 9.48 -7.27 17.30
CA ASN A 98 8.79 -8.16 16.38
C ASN A 98 7.29 -7.83 16.32
N TRP A 99 6.67 -7.60 17.47
CA TRP A 99 5.25 -7.23 17.55
C TRP A 99 4.97 -5.85 16.96
N VAL A 100 5.87 -4.89 17.19
CA VAL A 100 5.77 -3.56 16.56
C VAL A 100 5.89 -3.69 15.05
N ALA A 101 6.81 -4.52 14.54
CA ALA A 101 6.96 -4.75 13.10
C ALA A 101 5.71 -5.35 12.45
N VAL A 102 5.10 -6.37 13.09
CA VAL A 102 3.83 -6.93 12.64
C VAL A 102 2.71 -5.88 12.65
N TYR A 103 2.62 -5.10 13.73
CA TYR A 103 1.63 -4.02 13.84
C TYR A 103 1.77 -3.00 12.70
N TRP A 104 2.99 -2.57 12.40
CA TRP A 104 3.26 -1.66 11.26
C TRP A 104 2.83 -2.29 9.92
N LEU A 105 3.14 -3.56 9.67
CA LEU A 105 2.72 -4.24 8.45
C LEU A 105 1.19 -4.39 8.34
N MET A 106 0.50 -4.64 9.46
CA MET A 106 -0.97 -4.71 9.47
C MET A 106 -1.62 -3.34 9.17
N GLN A 107 -1.05 -2.25 9.69
CA GLN A 107 -1.52 -0.88 9.39
C GLN A 107 -1.38 -0.51 7.91
N LYS A 108 -0.52 -1.23 7.17
CA LYS A 108 -0.35 -1.02 5.73
C LYS A 108 -1.63 -1.24 4.93
N LEU A 109 -2.58 -2.04 5.42
CA LEU A 109 -3.90 -2.18 4.80
C LEU A 109 -4.63 -0.84 4.69
N VAL A 110 -4.62 -0.03 5.75
CA VAL A 110 -5.30 1.28 5.77
C VAL A 110 -4.67 2.21 4.72
N ILE A 111 -3.35 2.20 4.64
CA ILE A 111 -2.59 2.99 3.65
C ILE A 111 -2.88 2.48 2.23
N GLY A 112 -2.94 1.16 2.05
CA GLY A 112 -3.35 0.54 0.81
C GLY A 112 -4.76 0.93 0.39
N LEU A 113 -5.71 1.00 1.32
CA LEU A 113 -7.08 1.41 1.03
C LEU A 113 -7.12 2.89 0.60
N ILE A 114 -6.41 3.75 1.31
CA ILE A 114 -6.25 5.16 0.94
C ILE A 114 -5.60 5.28 -0.44
N SER A 115 -4.58 4.47 -0.74
CA SER A 115 -3.92 4.48 -2.06
C SER A 115 -4.85 4.01 -3.17
N LEU A 116 -5.68 3.00 -2.93
CA LEU A 116 -6.67 2.51 -3.88
C LEU A 116 -7.75 3.55 -4.16
N VAL A 117 -8.35 4.13 -3.11
CA VAL A 117 -9.38 5.17 -3.26
C VAL A 117 -8.81 6.39 -3.97
N SER A 118 -7.59 6.79 -3.62
CA SER A 118 -6.90 7.92 -4.28
C SER A 118 -6.58 7.60 -5.74
N ALA A 119 -6.11 6.39 -6.05
CA ALA A 119 -5.87 5.98 -7.43
C ALA A 119 -7.18 5.92 -8.23
N ALA A 120 -8.25 5.38 -7.68
CA ALA A 120 -9.55 5.38 -8.33
C ALA A 120 -10.02 6.82 -8.61
N ALA A 121 -9.98 7.71 -7.62
CA ALA A 121 -10.39 9.10 -7.79
C ALA A 121 -9.51 9.87 -8.81
N LEU A 122 -8.19 9.71 -8.74
CA LEU A 122 -7.25 10.47 -9.56
C LEU A 122 -7.11 9.97 -10.99
N TYR A 123 -7.50 8.73 -11.28
CA TYR A 123 -7.41 8.16 -12.62
C TYR A 123 -8.78 8.01 -13.28
N VAL A 124 -9.79 7.52 -12.56
CA VAL A 124 -11.14 7.30 -13.12
C VAL A 124 -11.87 8.63 -13.37
N ALA A 125 -11.78 9.59 -12.46
CA ALA A 125 -12.48 10.87 -12.60
C ALA A 125 -12.01 11.68 -13.82
N PRO A 126 -10.71 11.96 -14.03
CA PRO A 126 -10.28 12.66 -15.24
C PRO A 126 -10.53 11.83 -16.51
N PHE A 127 -10.45 10.50 -16.45
CA PHE A 127 -10.76 9.65 -17.61
C PHE A 127 -12.23 9.76 -18.05
N MET A 128 -13.17 9.73 -17.10
CA MET A 128 -14.60 10.01 -17.36
C MET A 128 -14.80 11.40 -17.97
N LEU A 129 -14.16 12.43 -17.40
CA LEU A 129 -14.29 13.81 -17.88
C LEU A 129 -13.71 14.01 -19.30
N LEU A 130 -12.62 13.32 -19.63
CA LEU A 130 -12.03 13.35 -20.96
C LEU A 130 -12.90 12.63 -22.00
N LEU A 131 -13.63 11.58 -21.59
CA LEU A 131 -14.54 10.84 -22.46
C LEU A 131 -15.94 11.47 -22.57
N THR A 132 -16.23 12.53 -21.82
CA THR A 132 -17.51 13.26 -21.87
C THR A 132 -18.01 13.56 -23.29
N PRO A 133 -17.21 14.11 -24.24
CA PRO A 133 -17.71 14.43 -25.59
C PRO A 133 -18.09 13.20 -26.42
N LEU A 134 -17.68 12.00 -26.04
CA LEU A 134 -18.09 10.76 -26.68
C LEU A 134 -19.31 10.15 -25.97
N LEU A 135 -19.37 10.27 -24.64
CA LEU A 135 -20.37 9.62 -23.80
C LEU A 135 -21.66 10.42 -23.62
N TYR A 136 -21.65 11.75 -23.81
CA TYR A 136 -22.83 12.61 -23.59
C TYR A 136 -24.05 12.23 -24.44
N ARG A 137 -23.84 11.51 -25.55
CA ARG A 137 -24.91 11.07 -26.46
C ARG A 137 -25.56 9.75 -26.03
N TYR A 138 -24.88 8.96 -25.19
CA TYR A 138 -25.33 7.63 -24.76
C TYR A 138 -25.76 7.61 -23.30
N ILE A 139 -25.22 8.52 -22.48
CA ILE A 139 -25.44 8.56 -21.04
C ILE A 139 -25.81 9.98 -20.66
N ASP A 140 -26.93 10.14 -19.94
CA ASP A 140 -27.28 11.38 -19.27
C ASP A 140 -26.24 11.69 -18.19
N MET A 141 -25.26 12.53 -18.54
CA MET A 141 -24.20 12.96 -17.62
C MET A 141 -24.56 14.32 -17.01
N ASN A 142 -24.73 14.32 -15.69
CA ASN A 142 -24.85 15.54 -14.90
C ASN A 142 -23.56 15.78 -14.15
N VAL A 143 -22.87 16.88 -14.47
CA VAL A 143 -21.59 17.24 -13.84
C VAL A 143 -21.85 18.37 -12.84
N ILE A 144 -21.81 18.03 -11.54
CA ILE A 144 -22.01 18.94 -10.40
C ILE A 144 -23.41 19.60 -10.41
N ILE A 145 -23.64 20.60 -11.26
CA ILE A 145 -24.89 21.37 -11.39
C ILE A 145 -25.33 21.47 -12.87
N MET A 146 -24.50 21.02 -13.81
CA MET A 146 -24.68 21.26 -15.24
C MET A 146 -24.93 19.96 -16.01
N ARG A 147 -26.10 19.87 -16.65
CA ARG A 147 -26.44 18.78 -17.58
C ARG A 147 -25.72 18.98 -18.91
N VAL A 148 -25.03 17.94 -19.36
CA VAL A 148 -24.18 17.97 -20.55
C VAL A 148 -24.99 17.51 -21.77
N ASP A 149 -25.82 18.41 -22.29
CA ASP A 149 -26.76 18.07 -23.39
C ASP A 149 -26.25 18.51 -24.77
N THR A 150 -25.19 19.32 -24.82
CA THR A 150 -24.66 19.90 -26.06
C THR A 150 -23.15 19.71 -26.20
N LEU A 151 -22.68 19.65 -27.45
CA LEU A 151 -21.26 19.50 -27.78
C LEU A 151 -20.40 20.57 -27.11
N ALA A 152 -20.81 21.84 -27.17
CA ALA A 152 -20.09 22.95 -26.54
C ALA A 152 -19.89 22.73 -25.03
N LYS A 153 -20.93 22.29 -24.31
CA LYS A 153 -20.84 21.97 -22.88
C LYS A 153 -19.88 20.80 -22.63
N SER A 154 -19.96 19.76 -23.45
CA SER A 154 -19.08 18.58 -23.33
C SER A 154 -17.60 18.91 -23.57
N LEU A 155 -17.29 19.82 -24.51
CA LEU A 155 -15.93 20.30 -24.76
C LEU A 155 -15.39 21.14 -23.60
N ILE A 156 -16.23 21.98 -22.99
CA ILE A 156 -15.84 22.74 -21.78
C ILE A 156 -15.52 21.77 -20.63
N VAL A 157 -16.38 20.76 -20.40
CA VAL A 157 -16.15 19.72 -19.38
C VAL A 157 -14.88 18.92 -19.66
N MET A 158 -14.61 18.59 -20.93
CA MET A 158 -13.37 17.93 -21.33
C MET A 158 -12.13 18.80 -21.02
N ALA A 159 -12.19 20.11 -21.32
CA ALA A 159 -11.10 21.04 -21.03
C ALA A 159 -10.86 21.17 -19.51
N VAL A 160 -11.92 21.24 -18.70
CA VAL A 160 -11.85 21.21 -17.24
C VAL A 160 -11.27 19.88 -16.75
N GLY A 161 -11.70 18.76 -17.34
CA GLY A 161 -11.17 17.43 -17.06
C GLY A 161 -9.68 17.29 -17.37
N ALA A 162 -9.22 17.90 -18.47
CA ALA A 162 -7.81 17.94 -18.83
C ALA A 162 -6.99 18.75 -17.81
N ALA A 163 -7.49 19.91 -17.39
CA ALA A 163 -6.86 20.69 -16.32
C ALA A 163 -6.83 19.90 -14.99
N PHE A 164 -7.90 19.19 -14.66
CA PHE A 164 -7.98 18.32 -13.49
C PHE A 164 -6.96 17.18 -13.58
N ALA A 165 -6.79 16.55 -14.75
CA ALA A 165 -5.80 15.49 -14.97
C ALA A 165 -4.36 15.95 -14.67
N LEU A 166 -4.01 17.20 -15.01
CA LEU A 166 -2.70 17.78 -14.67
C LEU A 166 -2.51 17.95 -13.16
N ILE A 167 -3.57 18.33 -12.44
CA ILE A 167 -3.56 18.40 -10.98
C ILE A 167 -3.42 16.99 -10.39
N SER A 168 -4.17 16.01 -10.93
CA SER A 168 -4.14 14.62 -10.50
C SER A 168 -2.75 14.01 -10.63
N PHE A 169 -2.01 14.32 -11.70
CA PHE A 169 -0.63 13.89 -11.87
C PHE A 169 0.27 14.36 -10.71
N LYS A 170 0.20 15.64 -10.34
CA LYS A 170 0.98 16.19 -9.22
C LYS A 170 0.56 15.58 -7.89
N LEU A 171 -0.73 15.33 -7.69
CA LEU A 171 -1.24 14.74 -6.45
C LEU A 171 -0.80 13.29 -6.30
N ALA A 172 -0.83 12.50 -7.39
CA ALA A 172 -0.34 11.13 -7.40
C ALA A 172 1.15 11.06 -7.02
N ASP A 173 1.99 11.94 -7.57
CA ASP A 173 3.41 12.01 -7.22
C ASP A 173 3.65 12.32 -5.73
N ARG A 174 2.87 13.24 -5.15
CA ARG A 174 2.93 13.54 -3.71
C ARG A 174 2.51 12.35 -2.86
N LEU A 175 1.45 11.63 -3.25
CA LEU A 175 0.97 10.45 -2.54
C LEU A 175 2.02 9.35 -2.54
N VAL A 176 2.64 9.06 -3.69
CA VAL A 176 3.72 8.06 -3.81
C VAL A 176 4.89 8.42 -2.88
N LYS A 177 5.30 9.69 -2.83
CA LYS A 177 6.34 10.17 -1.91
C LYS A 177 5.93 10.04 -0.44
N SER A 178 4.67 10.34 -0.10
CA SER A 178 4.15 10.21 1.27
C SER A 178 4.16 8.75 1.74
N ILE A 179 3.71 7.82 0.88
CA ILE A 179 3.73 6.37 1.13
C ILE A 179 5.18 5.88 1.29
N GLY A 180 6.10 6.31 0.42
CA GLY A 180 7.52 5.99 0.59
C GLY A 180 8.12 6.53 1.90
N GLY A 181 7.63 7.69 2.35
CA GLY A 181 7.95 8.27 3.66
C GLY A 181 7.46 7.41 4.83
N TYR A 182 6.28 6.80 4.73
CA TYR A 182 5.77 5.85 5.72
C TYR A 182 6.72 4.65 5.89
N THR A 183 7.18 4.03 4.79
CA THR A 183 8.14 2.91 4.85
C THR A 183 9.45 3.32 5.55
N ARG A 184 9.89 4.57 5.34
CA ARG A 184 11.06 5.13 6.04
C ARG A 184 10.82 5.26 7.54
N ILE A 185 9.66 5.77 7.96
CA ILE A 185 9.29 5.90 9.37
C ILE A 185 9.20 4.53 10.04
N MET A 186 8.57 3.57 9.38
CA MET A 186 8.48 2.18 9.84
C MET A 186 9.88 1.62 10.14
N ILE A 187 10.81 1.68 9.18
CA ILE A 187 12.17 1.15 9.38
C ILE A 187 12.93 1.89 10.48
N ARG A 188 12.72 3.21 10.62
CA ARG A 188 13.35 4.00 11.70
C ARG A 188 12.85 3.62 13.09
N GLN A 189 11.56 3.31 13.24
CA GLN A 189 11.00 2.87 14.53
C GLN A 189 11.37 1.43 14.89
N LEU A 190 11.76 0.63 13.91
CA LEU A 190 12.21 -0.74 14.10
C LEU A 190 13.73 -0.86 14.24
N ARG A 191 14.44 0.24 14.43
CA ARG A 191 15.87 0.26 14.79
C ARG A 191 16.01 0.34 16.30
#